data_AF-A0A7C1L4X3-F1
#
_entry.id   AF-A0A7C1L4X3-F1
#
_cell.length_a   1.000
_cell.length_b   1.000
_cell.length_c   1.000
_cell.angle_alpha   90.00
_cell.angle_beta   90.00
_cell.angle_gamma   90.00
#
_symmetry.space_group_name_H-M   'P 1'
#
loop_
_entity.id
_entity.type
_entity.pdbx_description
1 polymer ?
#
loop_
_entity_poly.entity_id
_entity_poly.type
_entity_poly.pdbx_seq_one_letter_code
_entity_poly.pdbx_strand_id
1 'polypeptide(L)' 'MNEEKLLELKKEIDEAKTEISELKGSKTQLMKDLKGQWNCTTLEEAKKKYAKGKEDIADIDKRIEKGVEELNEKYEL' A
#
# COMPACT_ATOMS: atom_id res chain seq x y z
N MET A 1 -10.07 33.88 -28.05
CA MET A 1 -10.24 33.54 -26.62
C MET A 1 -11.06 34.67 -26.01
N ASN A 2 -12.21 34.39 -25.38
CA ASN A 2 -13.10 35.42 -24.80
C ASN A 2 -13.00 35.42 -23.26
N GLU A 3 -13.55 36.45 -22.64
CA GLU A 3 -13.48 36.68 -21.19
C GLU A 3 -14.16 35.56 -20.37
N GLU A 4 -15.26 35.00 -20.88
CA GLU A 4 -15.94 33.85 -20.25
C GLU A 4 -15.03 32.61 -20.17
N LYS A 5 -14.33 32.26 -21.27
CA LYS A 5 -13.37 31.15 -21.25
C LYS A 5 -12.20 31.40 -20.30
N LEU A 6 -11.78 32.65 -20.14
CA LEU A 6 -10.72 33.00 -19.17
C LEU A 6 -11.21 32.82 -17.72
N LEU A 7 -12.48 33.13 -17.43
CA LEU A 7 -13.09 32.92 -16.13
C LEU A 7 -13.26 31.42 -15.82
N GLU A 8 -13.69 30.63 -16.79
CA GLU A 8 -13.78 29.17 -16.66
C GLU A 8 -12.41 28.54 -16.38
N LEU A 9 -11.40 28.86 -17.19
CA LEU A 9 -10.03 28.36 -16.97
C LEU A 9 -9.47 28.76 -15.61
N LYS A 10 -9.78 29.97 -15.13
CA LYS A 10 -9.38 30.40 -13.79
C LYS A 10 -10.04 29.55 -12.71
N LYS A 11 -11.33 29.24 -12.85
CA LYS A 11 -12.06 28.38 -11.92
C LYS A 11 -11.46 26.99 -11.87
N GLU A 12 -11.17 26.39 -13.03
CA GLU A 12 -10.52 25.08 -13.13
C GLU A 12 -9.14 25.09 -12.46
N ILE A 13 -8.34 26.15 -12.64
CA ILE A 13 -7.04 26.29 -11.99
C ILE A 13 -7.19 26.34 -10.47
N ASP A 14 -8.17 27.08 -9.95
CA ASP A 14 -8.35 27.23 -8.51
C ASP A 14 -8.93 25.94 -7.87
N GLU A 15 -9.79 25.21 -8.58
CA GLU A 15 -10.24 23.88 -8.19
C GLU A 15 -9.06 22.87 -8.17
N ALA A 16 -8.25 22.84 -9.22
CA ALA A 16 -7.08 21.96 -9.28
C ALA A 16 -6.06 22.25 -8.17
N LYS A 17 -5.85 23.53 -7.80
CA LYS A 17 -4.98 23.89 -6.66
C LYS A 17 -5.51 23.36 -5.33
N THR A 18 -6.83 23.38 -5.15
CA THR A 18 -7.50 22.86 -3.96
C THR A 18 -7.29 21.35 -3.87
N GLU A 19 -7.57 20.64 -4.96
CA GLU A 19 -7.38 19.18 -5.05
C GLU A 19 -5.92 18.78 -4.81
N ILE A 20 -4.94 19.50 -5.39
CA ILE A 20 -3.52 19.27 -5.15
C ILE A 20 -3.17 19.39 -3.66
N SER A 21 -3.79 20.34 -2.95
CA SER A 21 -3.52 20.56 -1.52
C SER A 21 -4.08 19.42 -0.68
N GLU A 22 -5.29 18.95 -0.98
CA GLU A 22 -5.92 17.79 -0.34
C GLU A 22 -5.12 16.51 -0.57
N LEU A 23 -4.68 16.27 -1.81
CA LEU A 23 -3.84 15.12 -2.17
C LEU A 23 -2.50 15.13 -1.45
N LYS A 24 -1.87 16.30 -1.28
CA LYS A 24 -0.62 16.45 -0.50
C LYS A 24 -0.84 16.14 0.98
N GLY A 25 -1.95 16.61 1.55
CA GLY A 25 -2.33 16.29 2.93
C GLY A 25 -2.49 14.78 3.13
N SER A 26 -3.27 14.16 2.24
CA SER A 26 -3.52 12.72 2.26
C SER A 26 -2.24 11.90 2.11
N LYS A 27 -1.37 12.26 1.15
CA LYS A 27 -0.06 11.63 0.98
C LYS A 27 0.80 11.71 2.25
N THR A 28 0.80 12.86 2.93
CA THR A 28 1.59 13.07 4.15
C THR A 28 1.09 12.16 5.27
N GLN A 29 -0.23 12.06 5.45
CA GLN A 29 -0.83 11.20 6.46
C GLN A 29 -0.52 9.72 6.18
N LEU A 30 -0.68 9.27 4.92
CA LEU A 30 -0.35 7.90 4.52
C LEU A 30 1.12 7.55 4.78
N MET A 31 2.05 8.46 4.49
CA MET A 31 3.48 8.25 4.79
C MET A 31 3.76 8.21 6.29
N LYS A 32 3.03 8.98 7.10
CA LYS A 32 3.13 8.94 8.57
C LYS A 32 2.65 7.59 9.09
N ASP A 33 1.55 7.05 8.56
CA ASP A 33 1.02 5.74 8.95
C ASP A 33 1.96 4.61 8.50
N LEU A 34 2.53 4.72 7.30
CA LEU A 34 3.55 3.81 6.79
C LEU A 34 4.75 3.71 7.74
N LYS A 35 5.21 4.86 8.25
CA LYS A 35 6.31 4.92 9.20
C LYS A 35 5.89 4.44 10.59
N GLY A 36 4.74 4.88 11.10
CA GLY A 36 4.29 4.61 12.45
C GLY A 36 3.87 3.16 12.68
N GLN A 37 3.12 2.57 11.75
CA GLN A 37 2.58 1.22 11.90
C GLN A 37 3.52 0.16 11.32
N TRP A 38 4.20 0.46 10.21
CA TRP A 38 4.96 -0.53 9.45
C TRP A 38 6.47 -0.33 9.52
N ASN A 39 6.92 0.77 10.14
CA ASN A 39 8.33 1.18 10.20
C ASN A 39 8.98 1.28 8.82
N CYS A 40 8.21 1.71 7.82
CA CYS A 40 8.68 1.95 6.46
C CYS A 40 8.68 3.46 6.17
N THR A 41 9.82 3.97 5.72
CA THR A 41 10.01 5.39 5.41
C THR A 41 9.76 5.72 3.94
N THR A 42 9.78 4.71 3.09
CA THR A 42 9.48 4.84 1.65
C THR A 42 8.43 3.82 1.22
N LEU A 43 7.69 4.14 0.16
CA LEU A 43 6.76 3.19 -0.46
C LEU A 43 7.48 1.94 -0.97
N GLU A 44 8.73 2.08 -1.40
CA GLU A 44 9.54 0.96 -1.91
C GLU A 44 9.93 -0.01 -0.79
N GLU A 45 10.29 0.50 0.39
CA GLU A 45 10.51 -0.34 1.58
C GLU A 45 9.24 -1.13 1.95
N ALA A 46 8.09 -0.48 1.91
CA ALA A 46 6.82 -1.13 2.18
C ALA A 46 6.51 -2.24 1.17
N LYS A 47 6.73 -1.99 -0.13
CA LYS A 47 6.56 -3.01 -1.18
C LYS A 47 7.47 -4.21 -0.95
N LYS A 48 8.75 -3.99 -0.63
CA LYS A 48 9.71 -5.06 -0.33
C LYS A 48 9.29 -5.87 0.89
N LYS A 49 8.89 -5.19 1.98
CA LYS A 49 8.41 -5.84 3.20
C LYS A 49 7.16 -6.67 2.96
N TYR A 50 6.22 -6.15 2.17
CA TYR A 50 5.02 -6.88 1.77
C TYR A 50 5.35 -8.13 0.93
N ALA A 51 6.21 -8.00 -0.07
CA ALA A 51 6.64 -9.12 -0.91
C ALA A 51 7.31 -10.21 -0.06
N LYS A 52 8.20 -9.81 0.85
CA LYS A 52 8.89 -10.75 1.75
C LYS A 52 7.92 -11.47 2.69
N GLY A 53 6.98 -10.75 3.29
CA GLY A 53 5.95 -11.34 4.14
C GLY A 53 5.09 -12.36 3.38
N LYS A 54 4.79 -12.10 2.10
CA LYS A 54 4.05 -13.05 1.25
C LYS A 54 4.83 -14.33 0.98
N GLU A 55 6.13 -14.23 0.72
CA GLU A 55 7.02 -15.39 0.58
C GLU A 55 7.09 -16.20 1.88
N ASP A 56 7.26 -15.51 3.01
CA ASP A 56 7.38 -16.16 4.32
C ASP A 56 6.09 -16.91 4.69
N ILE A 57 4.91 -16.36 4.39
CA ILE A 57 3.63 -17.05 4.56
C ILE A 57 3.58 -18.32 3.71
N ALA A 58 3.91 -18.23 2.42
CA ALA A 58 3.89 -19.38 1.52
C ALA A 58 4.85 -20.49 1.96
N ASP A 59 6.02 -20.12 2.50
CA ASP A 59 6.98 -21.08 3.03
C ASP A 59 6.51 -21.71 4.35
N ILE A 60 5.84 -20.94 5.21
CA ILE A 60 5.22 -21.46 6.43
C ILE A 60 4.11 -22.45 6.09
N ASP A 61 3.24 -22.12 5.13
CA ASP A 61 2.13 -22.98 4.71
C ASP A 61 2.64 -24.32 4.19
N LYS A 62 3.67 -24.32 3.32
CA LYS A 62 4.30 -25.56 2.85
C LYS A 62 4.89 -26.40 3.98
N ARG A 63 5.48 -25.75 4.99
CA ARG A 63 6.04 -26.46 6.15
C ARG A 63 4.94 -27.06 7.02
N ILE A 64 3.80 -26.38 7.14
CA ILE A 64 2.62 -26.90 7.82
C ILE A 64 2.08 -28.10 7.06
N GLU A 65 1.87 -28.01 5.75
CA GLU A 65 1.40 -29.12 4.90
C GLU A 65 2.30 -30.34 5.05
N LYS A 66 3.61 -30.17 4.89
CA LYS A 66 4.59 -31.25 5.08
C LYS A 66 4.54 -31.85 6.48
N GLY A 67 4.40 -31.01 7.52
CA GLY A 67 4.28 -31.49 8.90
C GLY A 67 2.99 -32.28 9.14
N VAL A 68 1.89 -31.89 8.50
CA VAL A 68 0.62 -32.63 8.55
C VAL A 68 0.73 -33.96 7.83
N GLU A 69 1.35 -33.99 6.64
CA GLU A 69 1.63 -35.25 5.92
C GLU A 69 2.48 -36.21 6.75
N GLU A 70 3.59 -35.73 7.32
CA GLU A 70 4.47 -36.52 8.19
C GLU A 70 3.73 -37.07 9.43
N LEU A 71 2.78 -36.31 10.00
CA LEU A 71 1.96 -36.76 11.12
C LEU A 71 0.95 -37.83 10.69
N ASN A 72 0.28 -37.66 9.56
CA ASN A 72 -0.66 -38.64 9.03
C ASN A 72 0.05 -39.96 8.71
N GLU A 73 1.24 -39.91 8.09
CA GLU A 73 2.04 -41.11 7.82
C GLU A 73 2.51 -41.81 9.11
N LYS A 74 2.93 -41.04 10.11
CA LYS A 74 3.49 -41.58 11.36
C LYS A 74 2.43 -42.20 12.26
N TYR A 75 1.21 -41.67 12.25
CA TYR A 75 0.14 -42.08 13.15
C TYR A 75 -1.04 -42.74 12.45
N GLU A 76 -0.95 -42.99 11.14
CA GLU A 76 -2.02 -43.57 10.31
C GLU A 76 -3.38 -42.90 10.52
N LEU A 77 -3.39 -41.56 10.61
CA LEU A 77 -4.60 -40.74 10.72
C LEU A 77 -5.30 -40.57 9.36
#